data_AF-A0A2N1RI60-F1
#
_entry.id   AF-A0A2N1RI60-F1
#
_cell.length_a   1.000
_cell.length_b   1.000
_cell.length_c   1.000
_cell.angle_alpha   90.00
_cell.angle_beta   90.00
_cell.angle_gamma   90.00
#
_symmetry.space_group_name_H-M   'P 1'
#
loop_
_entity.id
_entity.type
_entity.pdbx_description
1 polymer ?
#
loop_
_entity_poly.entity_id
_entity_poly.type
_entity_poly.pdbx_seq_one_letter_code
_entity_poly.pdbx_strand_id
1 'polypeptide(L)'
;MRIFEEAARLEQANTAFALVTITKSEGSTPRSQAHMIVLADGSTIGTVGGGASEYAAVARAVELIPTGKSETLKMALTVASGHNCGGAVEMFIEVFAPARRLLLIGGGHVNLEIARLAASCGLFLELVETRAEFATAERFPWVKEFHVGATIDEALASTHIDSDTALVVATHNLDKDVLERVISSSACYIGMLGSRTKVNGFRRYLRDELGVEERYMRRFFSPIGLDLGAETPEQIAVGVVAELMMVLNGKSGRPLSRMAENLVVVRGAGDLATGVICRLHKAGYRVLALEINQPTTIRRTVAFSEAMYSESITLEGVVCRKASSEREAKSIMDHGEVALLCDPDGDSIASMRAVVVVDAIIAKRNLGTHIAMAPFVVALGPGFTAGIDCHCVVETMRGHDLGRIITQGSATPNTGVPGMIEGYGRERVIHAPAAGVFQSERHIGDLVDKGDVIAHVGESPVSATLDGVLRGLLRNGLQVPEGFKIADIDPRAQASHCLTISDKARALGGAVLEAVDAFHAGRLTFFGTVETKV
;
A
#
# COMPACT_ATOMS: atom_id res chain seq x y z
N MET A 1 -27.27 -2.59 41.34
CA MET A 1 -26.25 -3.48 40.72
C MET A 1 -25.16 -2.59 40.12
N ARG A 2 -23.88 -2.86 40.37
CA ARG A 2 -22.76 -2.00 39.96
C ARG A 2 -22.17 -2.46 38.63
N ILE A 3 -22.92 -2.25 37.53
CA ILE A 3 -22.59 -2.81 36.21
C ILE A 3 -21.21 -2.37 35.69
N PHE A 4 -20.82 -1.13 35.96
CA PHE A 4 -19.52 -0.59 35.53
C PHE A 4 -18.34 -1.18 36.30
N GLU A 5 -18.54 -1.60 37.56
CA GLU A 5 -17.50 -2.32 38.30
C GLU A 5 -17.24 -3.70 37.70
N GLU A 6 -18.30 -4.36 37.25
CA GLU A 6 -18.18 -5.66 36.60
C GLU A 6 -17.57 -5.56 35.20
N ALA A 7 -17.93 -4.53 34.43
CA ALA A 7 -17.26 -4.22 33.16
C ALA A 7 -15.75 -4.00 33.37
N ALA A 8 -15.37 -3.19 34.38
CA ALA A 8 -13.97 -2.96 34.71
C ALA A 8 -13.24 -4.25 35.14
N ARG A 9 -13.92 -5.15 35.88
CA ARG A 9 -13.38 -6.46 36.26
C ARG A 9 -13.12 -7.34 35.03
N LEU A 10 -14.06 -7.38 34.08
CA LEU A 10 -13.92 -8.16 32.84
C LEU A 10 -12.80 -7.62 31.95
N GLU A 11 -12.70 -6.29 31.82
CA GLU A 11 -11.62 -5.62 31.09
C GLU A 11 -10.24 -5.92 31.72
N GLN A 12 -10.13 -5.85 33.05
CA GLN A 12 -8.90 -6.21 33.76
C GLN A 12 -8.51 -7.68 33.60
N ALA A 13 -9.49 -8.57 33.46
CA ALA A 13 -9.30 -9.99 33.17
C ALA A 13 -9.15 -10.28 31.66
N ASN A 14 -9.04 -9.24 30.82
CA ASN A 14 -8.94 -9.34 29.37
C ASN A 14 -10.04 -10.20 28.71
N THR A 15 -11.24 -10.19 29.31
CA THR A 15 -12.38 -10.98 28.84
C THR A 15 -13.24 -10.13 27.92
N ALA A 16 -13.53 -10.63 26.72
CA ALA A 16 -14.39 -9.93 25.77
C ALA A 16 -15.84 -9.87 26.28
N PHE A 17 -16.49 -8.72 26.16
CA PHE A 17 -17.90 -8.55 26.51
C PHE A 17 -18.55 -7.44 25.69
N ALA A 18 -19.88 -7.38 25.71
CA ALA A 18 -20.64 -6.26 25.16
C ALA A 18 -21.43 -5.54 26.27
N LEU A 19 -21.37 -4.22 26.29
CA LEU A 19 -22.22 -3.36 27.12
C LEU A 19 -23.39 -2.87 26.27
N VAL A 20 -24.58 -3.38 26.56
CA VAL A 20 -25.84 -2.95 25.95
C VAL A 20 -26.40 -1.79 26.77
N THR A 21 -26.67 -0.66 26.12
CA THR A 21 -27.23 0.55 26.74
C THR A 21 -28.46 1.01 25.97
N ILE A 22 -29.58 1.23 26.67
CA ILE A 22 -30.73 1.91 26.06
C ILE A 22 -30.36 3.37 25.82
N THR A 23 -30.31 3.79 24.55
CA THR A 23 -30.01 5.18 24.16
C THR A 23 -31.29 5.98 23.94
N LYS A 24 -32.37 5.35 23.50
CA LYS A 24 -33.69 5.97 23.34
C LYS A 24 -34.82 5.00 23.64
N SER A 25 -35.91 5.53 24.18
CA SER A 25 -37.17 4.82 24.38
C SER A 25 -38.35 5.72 24.07
N GLU A 26 -39.28 5.24 23.25
CA GLU A 26 -40.55 5.91 22.93
C GLU A 26 -41.72 4.99 23.29
N GLY A 27 -42.81 5.56 23.82
CA GLY A 27 -43.99 4.80 24.26
C GLY A 27 -43.79 4.05 25.58
N SER A 28 -44.51 2.94 25.77
CA SER A 28 -44.46 2.12 27.00
C SER A 28 -43.30 1.13 26.97
N THR A 29 -42.10 1.56 27.35
CA THR A 29 -40.94 0.66 27.57
C THR A 29 -40.79 0.29 29.06
N PRO A 30 -40.31 -0.92 29.40
CA PRO A 30 -40.14 -1.35 30.80
C PRO A 30 -39.14 -0.48 31.59
N ARG A 31 -38.14 0.10 30.90
CA ARG A 31 -37.14 1.03 31.45
C ARG A 31 -36.78 2.09 30.41
N SER A 32 -36.48 3.30 30.86
CA SER A 32 -36.05 4.44 30.03
C SER A 32 -34.53 4.59 29.96
N GLN A 33 -33.79 4.08 30.96
CA GLN A 33 -32.34 4.01 31.00
C GLN A 33 -31.93 2.71 31.70
N ALA A 34 -31.23 1.84 30.99
CA ALA A 34 -30.77 0.56 31.53
C ALA A 34 -29.52 0.08 30.80
N HIS A 35 -28.73 -0.72 31.51
CA HIS A 35 -27.50 -1.32 31.03
C HIS A 35 -27.51 -2.83 31.29
N MET A 36 -26.91 -3.59 30.39
CA MET A 36 -26.70 -5.03 30.53
C MET A 36 -25.35 -5.40 29.90
N ILE A 37 -24.58 -6.23 30.59
CA ILE A 37 -23.39 -6.86 30.03
C ILE A 37 -23.81 -8.20 29.42
N VAL A 38 -23.29 -8.51 28.24
CA VAL A 38 -23.43 -9.80 27.57
C VAL A 38 -22.03 -10.38 27.35
N LEU A 39 -21.83 -11.64 27.75
CA LEU A 39 -20.59 -12.39 27.49
C LEU A 39 -20.69 -13.18 26.19
N ALA A 40 -19.55 -13.67 25.68
CA ALA A 40 -19.48 -14.41 24.43
C ALA A 40 -20.32 -15.71 24.42
N ASP A 41 -20.58 -16.29 25.59
CA ASP A 41 -21.45 -17.47 25.77
C ASP A 41 -22.95 -17.13 25.87
N GLY A 42 -23.30 -15.84 25.77
CA GLY A 42 -24.67 -15.33 25.89
C GLY A 42 -25.16 -15.13 27.32
N SER A 43 -24.33 -15.41 28.33
CA SER A 43 -24.67 -15.09 29.72
C SER A 43 -24.70 -13.57 29.94
N THR A 44 -25.56 -13.12 30.85
CA THR A 44 -25.86 -11.70 31.03
C THR A 44 -25.68 -11.25 32.47
N ILE A 45 -25.18 -10.03 32.65
CA ILE A 45 -25.12 -9.35 33.95
C ILE A 45 -25.93 -8.06 33.86
N GLY A 46 -27.05 -8.01 34.57
CA GLY A 46 -28.03 -6.93 34.47
C GLY A 46 -29.16 -7.23 33.52
N THR A 47 -29.93 -6.20 33.18
CA THR A 47 -31.12 -6.32 32.34
C THR A 47 -31.47 -4.96 31.75
N VAL A 48 -31.90 -4.97 30.49
CA VAL A 48 -32.46 -3.79 29.79
C VAL A 48 -33.98 -3.72 29.90
N GLY A 49 -34.61 -4.60 30.68
CA GLY A 49 -36.05 -4.60 30.91
C GLY A 49 -36.74 -5.91 30.56
N GLY A 50 -36.01 -6.94 30.10
CA GLY A 50 -36.54 -8.26 29.77
C GLY A 50 -37.31 -8.35 28.45
N GLY A 51 -37.84 -9.54 28.16
CA GLY A 51 -38.70 -9.79 27.00
C GLY A 51 -37.97 -9.87 25.66
N ALA A 52 -38.72 -9.63 24.57
CA ALA A 52 -38.22 -9.81 23.20
C ALA A 52 -37.06 -8.87 22.83
N SER A 53 -37.04 -7.65 23.36
CA SER A 53 -35.95 -6.69 23.14
C SER A 53 -34.65 -7.13 23.79
N GLU A 54 -34.70 -7.67 25.00
CA GLU A 54 -33.50 -8.18 25.68
C GLU A 54 -32.93 -9.40 24.95
N TYR A 55 -33.79 -10.34 24.55
CA TYR A 55 -33.38 -11.51 23.78
C TYR A 55 -32.69 -11.12 22.46
N ALA A 56 -33.27 -10.17 21.72
CA ALA A 56 -32.67 -9.68 20.48
C ALA A 56 -31.34 -8.95 20.71
N ALA A 57 -31.22 -8.17 21.78
CA ALA A 57 -29.97 -7.52 22.15
C ALA A 57 -28.87 -8.52 22.53
N VAL A 58 -29.20 -9.57 23.29
CA VAL A 58 -28.26 -10.65 23.64
C VAL A 58 -27.79 -11.39 22.39
N ALA A 59 -28.72 -11.82 21.54
CA ALA A 59 -28.39 -12.51 20.29
C ALA A 59 -27.46 -11.66 19.41
N ARG A 60 -27.78 -10.37 19.24
CA ARG A 60 -26.94 -9.47 18.45
C ARG A 60 -25.58 -9.22 19.09
N ALA A 61 -25.52 -9.06 20.41
CA ALA A 61 -24.27 -8.88 21.13
C ALA A 61 -23.33 -10.09 20.96
N VAL A 62 -23.85 -11.32 21.09
CA VAL A 62 -23.06 -12.55 20.87
C VAL A 62 -22.47 -12.62 19.46
N GLU A 63 -23.23 -12.19 18.43
CA GLU A 63 -22.72 -12.12 17.06
C GLU A 63 -21.64 -11.03 16.87
N LEU A 64 -21.75 -9.92 17.61
CA LEU A 64 -20.85 -8.78 17.47
C LEU A 64 -19.53 -8.96 18.23
N ILE A 65 -19.53 -9.62 19.39
CA ILE A 65 -18.33 -9.78 20.24
C ILE A 65 -17.12 -10.32 19.46
N PRO A 66 -17.21 -11.42 18.67
CA PRO A 66 -16.07 -11.93 17.91
C PRO A 66 -15.55 -10.98 16.83
N THR A 67 -16.35 -10.00 16.41
CA THR A 67 -15.95 -9.03 15.36
C THR A 67 -15.27 -7.79 15.92
N GLY A 68 -15.37 -7.54 17.23
CA GLY A 68 -14.89 -6.31 17.88
C GLY A 68 -15.63 -5.04 17.45
N LYS A 69 -16.76 -5.14 16.75
CA LYS A 69 -17.51 -3.98 16.24
C LYS A 69 -18.73 -3.68 17.10
N SER A 70 -18.93 -2.40 17.40
CA SER A 70 -20.11 -1.89 18.09
C SER A 70 -21.22 -1.51 17.10
N GLU A 71 -22.48 -1.61 17.52
CA GLU A 71 -23.64 -1.33 16.66
C GLU A 71 -24.80 -0.69 17.45
N THR A 72 -25.64 0.07 16.75
CA THR A 72 -26.95 0.51 17.28
C THR A 72 -28.06 -0.40 16.76
N LEU A 73 -28.75 -1.09 17.67
CA LEU A 73 -29.93 -1.90 17.41
C LEU A 73 -31.22 -1.07 17.61
N LYS A 74 -32.10 -1.07 16.62
CA LYS A 74 -33.41 -0.39 16.67
C LYS A 74 -34.54 -1.41 16.57
N MET A 75 -35.52 -1.31 17.47
CA MET A 75 -36.64 -2.25 17.52
C MET A 75 -37.97 -1.55 17.79
N ALA A 76 -39.01 -1.98 17.09
CA ALA A 76 -40.40 -1.69 17.42
C ALA A 76 -40.95 -2.80 18.33
N LEU A 77 -41.51 -2.43 19.47
CA LEU A 77 -42.13 -3.32 20.45
C LEU A 77 -43.63 -3.44 20.13
N THR A 78 -44.00 -4.40 19.28
CA THR A 78 -45.40 -4.79 19.08
C THR A 78 -45.74 -5.99 19.94
N VAL A 79 -46.68 -5.83 20.87
CA VAL A 79 -47.17 -6.93 21.72
C VAL A 79 -48.17 -7.78 20.92
N ALA A 80 -48.03 -9.11 20.93
CA ALA A 80 -48.88 -10.06 20.21
C ALA A 80 -50.33 -10.19 20.74
N SER A 81 -50.83 -9.22 21.52
CA SER A 81 -52.11 -9.32 22.24
C SER A 81 -52.90 -8.02 22.22
N GLY A 82 -53.32 -7.58 21.02
CA GLY A 82 -54.61 -6.90 20.80
C GLY A 82 -55.01 -5.67 21.61
N HIS A 83 -54.11 -4.96 22.31
CA HIS A 83 -54.40 -3.66 22.92
C HIS A 83 -53.20 -2.70 22.75
N ASN A 84 -53.48 -1.50 22.26
CA ASN A 84 -52.55 -0.46 21.85
C ASN A 84 -51.56 -0.02 22.94
N CYS A 85 -50.29 -0.42 22.80
CA CYS A 85 -49.11 0.24 23.39
C CYS A 85 -47.87 -0.12 22.53
N GLY A 86 -47.71 0.48 21.36
CA GLY A 86 -46.53 0.29 20.51
C GLY A 86 -45.38 1.19 20.99
N GLY A 87 -44.37 0.59 21.61
CA GLY A 87 -43.14 1.29 21.99
C GLY A 87 -42.04 1.11 20.93
N ALA A 88 -41.04 1.97 20.92
CA ALA A 88 -39.81 1.76 20.17
C ALA A 88 -38.61 1.92 21.11
N VAL A 89 -37.58 1.10 20.91
CA VAL A 89 -36.35 1.16 21.70
C VAL A 89 -35.14 1.17 20.78
N GLU A 90 -34.19 2.04 21.11
CA GLU A 90 -32.86 2.09 20.50
C GLU A 90 -31.86 1.68 21.57
N MET A 91 -31.02 0.69 21.25
CA MET A 91 -29.97 0.18 22.12
C MET A 91 -28.64 0.28 21.41
N PHE A 92 -27.64 0.86 22.06
CA PHE A 92 -26.25 0.78 21.61
C PHE A 92 -25.58 -0.43 22.25
N ILE A 93 -25.02 -1.30 21.41
CA ILE A 93 -24.24 -2.46 21.80
C ILE A 93 -22.78 -2.10 21.59
N GLU A 94 -22.09 -1.76 22.68
CA GLU A 94 -20.68 -1.44 22.68
C GLU A 94 -19.86 -2.70 22.97
N VAL A 95 -19.03 -3.13 22.01
CA VAL A 95 -18.17 -4.30 22.18
C VAL A 95 -16.83 -3.87 22.75
N PHE A 96 -16.45 -4.48 23.87
CA PHE A 96 -15.13 -4.39 24.47
C PHE A 96 -14.34 -5.63 24.06
N ALA A 97 -13.51 -5.46 23.04
CA ALA A 97 -12.62 -6.51 22.56
C ALA A 97 -11.46 -6.72 23.55
N PRO A 98 -10.93 -7.95 23.67
CA PRO A 98 -9.77 -8.19 24.50
C PRO A 98 -8.55 -7.45 23.92
N ALA A 99 -7.73 -6.91 24.81
CA ALA A 99 -6.39 -6.44 24.47
C ALA A 99 -5.57 -7.59 23.89
N ARG A 100 -4.74 -7.28 22.89
CA ARG A 100 -3.87 -8.27 22.26
C ARG A 100 -2.82 -8.75 23.26
N ARG A 101 -2.56 -10.05 23.23
CA ARG A 101 -1.66 -10.71 24.18
C ARG A 101 -0.22 -10.60 23.68
N LEU A 102 0.69 -10.22 24.56
CA LEU A 102 2.12 -10.25 24.33
C LEU A 102 2.78 -11.19 25.35
N LEU A 103 3.21 -12.35 24.86
CA LEU A 103 3.93 -13.34 25.64
C LEU A 103 5.44 -13.06 25.54
N LEU A 104 6.00 -12.55 26.63
CA LEU A 104 7.43 -12.32 26.76
C LEU A 104 8.10 -13.61 27.22
N ILE A 105 9.01 -14.16 26.42
CA ILE A 105 9.75 -15.38 26.78
C ILE A 105 11.17 -15.00 27.18
N GLY A 106 11.45 -15.14 28.48
CA GLY A 106 12.67 -14.74 29.16
C GLY A 106 12.47 -13.45 29.96
N GLY A 107 12.76 -13.49 31.25
CA GLY A 107 12.78 -12.36 32.17
C GLY A 107 14.10 -11.58 32.12
N GLY A 108 14.73 -11.39 30.96
CA GLY A 108 15.96 -10.60 30.83
C GLY A 108 15.74 -9.08 30.99
N HIS A 109 16.82 -8.29 30.95
CA HIS A 109 16.75 -6.81 30.99
C HIS A 109 16.07 -6.21 29.75
N VAL A 110 16.17 -6.87 28.59
CA VAL A 110 15.51 -6.37 27.38
C VAL A 110 13.99 -6.53 27.45
N ASN A 111 13.51 -7.70 27.85
CA ASN A 111 12.07 -7.91 28.03
C ASN A 111 11.48 -7.05 29.16
N LEU A 112 12.28 -6.66 30.15
CA LEU A 112 11.88 -5.66 31.16
C LEU A 112 11.49 -4.32 30.52
N GLU A 113 12.36 -3.77 29.67
CA GLU A 113 12.07 -2.50 28.98
C GLU A 113 10.97 -2.64 27.92
N ILE A 114 10.90 -3.78 27.24
CA ILE A 114 9.79 -4.09 26.31
C ILE A 114 8.46 -4.11 27.08
N ALA A 115 8.38 -4.78 28.22
CA ALA A 115 7.17 -4.83 29.04
C ALA A 115 6.72 -3.43 29.47
N ARG A 116 7.66 -2.59 29.91
CA ARG A 116 7.40 -1.21 30.32
C ARG A 116 6.73 -0.38 29.21
N LEU A 117 7.25 -0.47 27.99
CA LEU A 117 6.70 0.26 26.83
C LEU A 117 5.41 -0.39 26.30
N ALA A 118 5.39 -1.71 26.16
CA ALA A 118 4.27 -2.47 25.62
C ALA A 118 2.98 -2.30 26.45
N ALA A 119 3.10 -2.24 27.78
CA ALA A 119 1.98 -1.97 28.66
C ALA A 119 1.31 -0.63 28.37
N SER A 120 2.13 0.40 28.07
CA SER A 120 1.63 1.74 27.71
C SER A 120 0.95 1.77 26.33
N CYS A 121 1.18 0.75 25.50
CA CYS A 121 0.51 0.56 24.22
C CYS A 121 -0.79 -0.27 24.33
N GLY A 122 -1.23 -0.61 25.55
CA GLY A 122 -2.48 -1.34 25.79
C GLY A 122 -2.41 -2.83 25.49
N LEU A 123 -1.21 -3.44 25.51
CA LEU A 123 -1.05 -4.89 25.36
C LEU A 123 -1.26 -5.61 26.70
N PHE A 124 -1.89 -6.78 26.64
CA PHE A 124 -1.99 -7.69 27.78
C PHE A 124 -0.72 -8.51 27.90
N LEU A 125 0.03 -8.33 28.99
CA LEU A 125 1.38 -8.87 29.11
C LEU A 125 1.43 -10.12 29.97
N GLU A 126 2.11 -11.13 29.46
CA GLU A 126 2.40 -12.40 30.13
C GLU A 126 3.91 -12.67 30.04
N LEU A 127 4.48 -13.30 31.07
CA LEU A 127 5.91 -13.62 31.11
C LEU A 127 6.15 -15.11 31.33
N VAL A 128 6.91 -15.72 30.43
CA VAL A 128 7.40 -17.10 30.54
C VAL A 128 8.87 -17.06 30.94
N GLU A 129 9.23 -17.78 32.00
CA GLU A 129 10.61 -17.82 32.49
C GLU A 129 10.87 -19.13 33.24
N THR A 130 12.11 -19.64 33.17
CA THR A 130 12.50 -20.88 33.88
C THR A 130 13.14 -20.62 35.24
N ARG A 131 13.42 -19.35 35.56
CA ARG A 131 14.05 -18.87 36.79
C ARG A 131 13.10 -17.93 37.53
N ALA A 132 12.45 -18.43 38.58
CA ALA A 132 11.40 -17.72 39.31
C ALA A 132 11.79 -16.32 39.79
N GLU A 133 13.06 -16.10 40.13
CA GLU A 133 13.59 -14.82 40.61
C GLU A 133 13.56 -13.70 39.54
N PHE A 134 13.49 -14.05 38.25
CA PHE A 134 13.36 -13.09 37.17
C PHE A 134 11.90 -12.76 36.82
N ALA A 135 10.94 -13.51 37.35
CA ALA A 135 9.52 -13.45 37.03
C ALA A 135 8.69 -12.96 38.24
N THR A 136 8.98 -11.76 38.74
CA THR A 136 8.32 -11.18 39.91
C THR A 136 7.53 -9.92 39.54
N ALA A 137 6.45 -9.66 40.26
CA ALA A 137 5.64 -8.45 40.10
C ALA A 137 6.38 -7.17 40.49
N GLU A 138 7.36 -7.25 41.40
CA GLU A 138 8.23 -6.10 41.75
C GLU A 138 9.07 -5.67 40.54
N ARG A 139 9.60 -6.66 39.80
CA ARG A 139 10.41 -6.40 38.61
C ARG A 139 9.55 -6.08 37.39
N PHE A 140 8.42 -6.76 37.22
CA PHE A 140 7.49 -6.59 36.12
C PHE A 140 6.09 -6.18 36.60
N PRO A 141 5.91 -4.94 37.08
CA PRO A 141 4.62 -4.50 37.65
C PRO A 141 3.47 -4.45 36.64
N TRP A 142 3.78 -4.48 35.34
CA TRP A 142 2.78 -4.44 34.25
C TRP A 142 2.35 -5.81 33.74
N VAL A 143 3.10 -6.87 34.08
CA VAL A 143 2.78 -8.24 33.67
C VAL A 143 1.62 -8.76 34.51
N LYS A 144 0.61 -9.32 33.84
CA LYS A 144 -0.62 -9.81 34.47
C LYS A 144 -0.51 -11.26 34.90
N GLU A 145 0.18 -12.08 34.11
CA GLU A 145 0.38 -13.50 34.42
C GLU A 145 1.86 -13.90 34.26
N PHE A 146 2.32 -14.72 35.20
CA PHE A 146 3.69 -15.26 35.24
C PHE A 146 3.63 -16.78 35.10
N HIS A 147 4.27 -17.30 34.07
CA HIS A 147 4.34 -18.72 33.74
C HIS A 147 5.75 -19.22 34.03
N VAL A 148 5.92 -19.88 35.17
CA VAL A 148 7.23 -20.34 35.65
C VAL A 148 7.26 -21.86 35.74
N GLY A 149 8.29 -22.47 35.14
CA GLY A 149 8.52 -23.91 35.15
C GLY A 149 10.00 -24.24 35.23
N ALA A 150 10.38 -25.46 35.63
CA ALA A 150 11.80 -25.84 35.66
C ALA A 150 12.37 -25.98 34.24
N THR A 151 11.51 -26.25 33.26
CA THR A 151 11.83 -26.28 31.82
C THR A 151 10.95 -25.32 31.04
N ILE A 152 11.35 -25.00 29.81
CA ILE A 152 10.53 -24.16 28.94
C ILE A 152 9.20 -24.82 28.58
N ASP A 153 9.18 -26.14 28.45
CA ASP A 153 7.97 -26.92 28.17
C ASP A 153 6.96 -26.81 29.32
N GLU A 154 7.43 -26.95 30.56
CA GLU A 154 6.59 -26.77 31.75
C GLU A 154 6.03 -25.35 31.85
N ALA A 155 6.87 -24.34 31.58
CA ALA A 155 6.44 -22.95 31.64
C ALA A 155 5.40 -22.64 30.54
N LEU A 156 5.66 -23.05 29.29
CA LEU A 156 4.76 -22.85 28.16
C LEU A 156 3.46 -23.66 28.27
N ALA A 157 3.44 -24.81 28.97
CA ALA A 157 2.24 -25.65 29.10
C ALA A 157 1.06 -24.94 29.77
N SER A 158 1.34 -23.89 30.56
CA SER A 158 0.32 -23.06 31.20
C SER A 158 -0.14 -21.87 30.36
N THR A 159 0.39 -21.69 29.15
CA THR A 159 0.08 -20.54 28.28
C THR A 159 -0.99 -20.90 27.23
N HIS A 160 -1.67 -19.88 26.71
CA HIS A 160 -2.55 -20.02 25.55
C HIS A 160 -2.01 -19.18 24.39
N ILE A 161 -1.62 -19.83 23.30
CA ILE A 161 -1.09 -19.18 22.10
C ILE A 161 -2.07 -19.36 20.94
N ASP A 162 -2.72 -18.27 20.56
CA ASP A 162 -3.70 -18.19 19.48
C ASP A 162 -3.29 -17.16 18.41
N SER A 163 -4.21 -16.84 17.50
CA SER A 163 -3.99 -15.84 16.44
C SER A 163 -3.93 -14.39 16.90
N ASP A 164 -4.30 -14.08 18.15
CA ASP A 164 -4.21 -12.74 18.73
C ASP A 164 -3.01 -12.58 19.67
N THR A 165 -2.20 -13.63 19.77
CA THR A 165 -0.99 -13.69 20.59
C THR A 165 0.26 -13.32 19.79
N ALA A 166 1.04 -12.36 20.30
CA ALA A 166 2.38 -12.03 19.85
C ALA A 166 3.43 -12.56 20.83
N LEU A 167 4.59 -13.00 20.33
CA LEU A 167 5.68 -13.53 21.14
C LEU A 167 6.94 -12.73 20.94
N VAL A 168 7.67 -12.50 22.04
CA VAL A 168 9.03 -11.96 22.02
C VAL A 168 9.96 -12.91 22.76
N VAL A 169 10.88 -13.52 22.00
CA VAL A 169 11.90 -14.43 22.49
C VAL A 169 13.19 -13.65 22.75
N ALA A 170 13.50 -13.51 24.04
CA ALA A 170 14.71 -12.84 24.53
C ALA A 170 15.32 -13.67 25.66
N THR A 171 15.74 -14.90 25.33
CA THR A 171 16.36 -15.79 26.30
C THR A 171 17.88 -15.73 26.20
N HIS A 172 18.57 -16.19 27.24
CA HIS A 172 20.03 -16.22 27.22
C HIS A 172 20.56 -17.35 26.32
N ASN A 173 20.12 -18.59 26.57
CA ASN A 173 20.64 -19.81 25.91
C ASN A 173 19.53 -20.78 25.44
N LEU A 174 18.25 -20.40 25.54
CA LEU A 174 17.12 -21.30 25.28
C LEU A 174 16.39 -20.99 23.98
N ASP A 175 16.91 -20.06 23.16
CA ASP A 175 16.17 -19.56 21.99
C ASP A 175 15.83 -20.67 21.00
N LYS A 176 16.74 -21.65 20.84
CA LYS A 176 16.50 -22.82 19.98
C LYS A 176 15.32 -23.63 20.49
N ASP A 177 15.36 -24.04 21.76
CA ASP A 177 14.33 -24.86 22.38
C ASP A 177 12.97 -24.14 22.37
N VAL A 178 12.96 -22.84 22.66
CA VAL A 178 11.75 -22.00 22.57
C VAL A 178 11.20 -22.00 21.15
N LEU A 179 12.04 -21.70 20.16
CA LEU A 179 11.61 -21.58 18.77
C LEU A 179 11.01 -22.88 18.25
N GLU A 180 11.63 -24.03 18.55
CA GLU A 180 11.10 -25.34 18.16
C GLU A 180 9.67 -25.58 18.66
N ARG A 181 9.30 -25.03 19.82
CA ARG A 181 7.96 -25.20 20.39
C ARG A 181 6.94 -24.17 19.90
N VAL A 182 7.36 -22.95 19.60
CA VAL A 182 6.43 -21.87 19.28
C VAL A 182 6.33 -21.54 17.79
N ILE A 183 7.31 -21.92 16.95
CA ILE A 183 7.37 -21.50 15.54
C ILE A 183 6.15 -21.95 14.72
N SER A 184 5.63 -23.14 15.02
CA SER A 184 4.47 -23.73 14.35
C SER A 184 3.13 -23.35 15.00
N SER A 185 3.13 -22.47 16.00
CA SER A 185 1.92 -22.04 16.71
C SER A 185 1.02 -21.12 15.86
N SER A 186 -0.14 -20.79 16.40
CA SER A 186 -1.09 -19.87 15.78
C SER A 186 -0.74 -18.40 15.96
N ALA A 187 0.32 -18.07 16.72
CA ALA A 187 0.77 -16.71 17.02
C ALA A 187 0.82 -15.78 15.80
N CYS A 188 0.33 -14.55 15.91
CA CYS A 188 0.37 -13.58 14.81
C CYS A 188 1.79 -13.03 14.54
N TYR A 189 2.66 -13.06 15.55
CA TYR A 189 4.01 -12.50 15.50
C TYR A 189 4.94 -13.28 16.42
N ILE A 190 6.12 -13.65 15.93
CA ILE A 190 7.18 -14.32 16.70
C ILE A 190 8.47 -13.55 16.47
N GLY A 191 8.80 -12.67 17.40
CA GLY A 191 10.02 -11.89 17.39
C GLY A 191 11.14 -12.58 18.17
N MET A 192 12.36 -12.61 17.64
CA MET A 192 13.53 -13.11 18.39
C MET A 192 14.71 -12.14 18.32
N LEU A 193 15.29 -11.84 19.49
CA LEU A 193 16.54 -11.10 19.59
C LEU A 193 17.75 -11.93 19.11
N GLY A 194 18.62 -11.30 18.31
CA GLY A 194 19.87 -11.93 17.89
C GLY A 194 20.67 -11.10 16.90
N SER A 195 21.98 -11.37 16.84
CA SER A 195 22.86 -10.80 15.81
C SER A 195 22.51 -11.35 14.42
N ARG A 196 22.81 -10.60 13.36
CA ARG A 196 22.57 -11.03 11.96
C ARG A 196 23.08 -12.45 11.68
N THR A 197 24.25 -12.81 12.20
CA THR A 197 24.83 -14.16 12.06
C THR A 197 23.99 -15.23 12.76
N LYS A 198 23.60 -15.00 14.02
CA LYS A 198 22.76 -15.93 14.80
C LYS A 198 21.42 -16.15 14.10
N VAL A 199 20.81 -15.06 13.63
CA VAL A 199 19.53 -15.09 12.91
C VAL A 199 19.60 -15.89 11.62
N ASN A 200 20.64 -15.67 10.80
CA ASN A 200 20.79 -16.43 9.56
C ASN A 200 20.97 -17.92 9.84
N GLY A 201 21.69 -18.28 10.91
CA GLY A 201 21.80 -19.65 11.40
C GLY A 201 20.44 -20.26 11.75
N PHE A 202 19.63 -19.57 12.55
CA PHE A 202 18.29 -20.03 12.92
C PHE A 202 17.34 -20.13 11.72
N ARG A 203 17.36 -19.16 10.80
CA ARG A 203 16.54 -19.23 9.59
C ARG A 203 16.86 -20.46 8.74
N ARG A 204 18.14 -20.77 8.59
CA ARG A 204 18.58 -21.97 7.88
C ARG A 204 18.15 -23.23 8.62
N TYR A 205 18.37 -23.29 9.93
CA TYR A 205 17.98 -24.41 10.77
C TYR A 205 16.46 -24.71 10.69
N LEU A 206 15.63 -23.68 10.89
CA LEU A 206 14.17 -23.81 10.84
C LEU A 206 13.68 -24.31 9.48
N ARG A 207 14.25 -23.80 8.38
CA ARG A 207 13.84 -24.19 7.02
C ARG A 207 14.37 -25.57 6.62
N ASP A 208 15.68 -25.76 6.74
CA ASP A 208 16.38 -26.88 6.10
C ASP A 208 16.37 -28.14 6.98
N GLU A 209 16.42 -27.98 8.31
CA GLU A 209 16.47 -29.11 9.25
C GLU A 209 15.09 -29.44 9.84
N LEU A 210 14.32 -28.43 10.25
CA LEU A 210 12.97 -28.62 10.81
C LEU A 210 11.85 -28.65 9.77
N GLY A 211 12.12 -28.23 8.53
CA GLY A 211 11.12 -28.20 7.47
C GLY A 211 9.96 -27.23 7.73
N VAL A 212 10.18 -26.15 8.47
CA VAL A 212 9.12 -25.17 8.79
C VAL A 212 8.59 -24.53 7.52
N GLU A 213 7.26 -24.61 7.32
CA GLU A 213 6.60 -24.05 6.14
C GLU A 213 6.71 -22.51 6.08
N GLU A 214 6.74 -21.96 4.87
CA GLU A 214 6.89 -20.52 4.63
C GLU A 214 5.79 -19.68 5.30
N ARG A 215 4.57 -20.22 5.48
CA ARG A 215 3.48 -19.53 6.19
C ARG A 215 3.82 -19.23 7.66
N TYR A 216 4.59 -20.10 8.31
CA TYR A 216 5.07 -19.88 9.68
C TYR A 216 6.26 -18.92 9.67
N MET A 217 7.18 -19.09 8.72
CA MET A 217 8.36 -18.22 8.56
C MET A 217 8.00 -16.75 8.32
N ARG A 218 6.87 -16.45 7.67
CA ARG A 218 6.38 -15.08 7.46
C ARG A 218 6.04 -14.34 8.76
N ARG A 219 5.78 -15.06 9.85
CA ARG A 219 5.48 -14.49 11.17
C ARG A 219 6.72 -14.44 12.06
N PHE A 220 7.88 -14.88 11.57
CA PHE A 220 9.14 -14.90 12.32
C PHE A 220 10.01 -13.67 12.02
N PHE A 221 10.08 -12.75 12.98
CA PHE A 221 10.78 -11.47 12.92
C PHE A 221 12.09 -11.56 13.69
N SER A 222 13.20 -11.63 12.95
CA SER A 222 14.52 -11.74 13.55
C SER A 222 15.59 -11.21 12.57
N PRO A 223 16.55 -10.36 12.98
CA PRO A 223 16.60 -9.70 14.29
C PRO A 223 15.31 -8.91 14.51
N ILE A 224 14.80 -8.97 15.74
CA ILE A 224 13.55 -8.32 16.11
C ILE A 224 13.73 -6.81 16.21
N GLY A 225 12.70 -6.05 15.81
CA GLY A 225 12.64 -4.60 15.96
C GLY A 225 13.10 -3.82 14.73
N LEU A 226 12.64 -2.57 14.65
CA LEU A 226 13.01 -1.64 13.57
C LEU A 226 14.47 -1.20 13.67
N ASP A 227 15.09 -0.93 12.52
CA ASP A 227 16.46 -0.41 12.42
C ASP A 227 16.52 1.07 12.83
N LEU A 228 16.60 1.30 14.14
CA LEU A 228 16.73 2.64 14.76
C LEU A 228 18.17 2.95 15.20
N GLY A 229 19.13 2.09 14.87
CA GLY A 229 20.51 2.19 15.41
C GLY A 229 20.57 1.98 16.92
N ALA A 230 19.70 1.13 17.48
CA ALA A 230 19.59 0.89 18.90
C ALA A 230 20.75 0.07 19.46
N GLU A 231 21.31 0.50 20.60
CA GLU A 231 22.41 -0.19 21.31
C GLU A 231 22.04 -0.58 22.75
N THR A 232 21.20 0.21 23.42
CA THR A 232 20.79 -0.08 24.81
C THR A 232 19.47 -0.86 24.89
N PRO A 233 19.18 -1.58 25.98
CA PRO A 233 17.90 -2.27 26.16
C PRO A 233 16.67 -1.38 25.96
N GLU A 234 16.72 -0.12 26.39
CA GLU A 234 15.64 0.86 26.25
C GLU A 234 15.43 1.24 24.78
N GLN A 235 16.51 1.50 24.03
CA GLN A 235 16.44 1.80 22.60
C GLN A 235 15.96 0.59 21.79
N ILE A 236 16.42 -0.61 22.15
CA ILE A 236 15.98 -1.86 21.54
C ILE A 236 14.49 -2.05 21.79
N ALA A 237 14.01 -1.80 23.01
CA ALA A 237 12.60 -1.89 23.35
C ALA A 237 11.73 -0.95 22.49
N VAL A 238 12.19 0.27 22.21
CA VAL A 238 11.50 1.19 21.27
C VAL A 238 11.40 0.56 19.88
N GLY A 239 12.49 0.02 19.35
CA GLY A 239 12.50 -0.63 18.03
C GLY A 239 11.58 -1.85 17.97
N VAL A 240 11.57 -2.68 19.01
CA VAL A 240 10.71 -3.88 19.12
C VAL A 240 9.24 -3.52 19.25
N VAL A 241 8.88 -2.62 20.17
CA VAL A 241 7.48 -2.22 20.36
C VAL A 241 6.95 -1.49 19.12
N ALA A 242 7.77 -0.69 18.45
CA ALA A 242 7.40 -0.08 17.17
C ALA A 242 7.13 -1.12 16.07
N GLU A 243 7.97 -2.16 15.93
CA GLU A 243 7.74 -3.25 14.99
C GLU A 243 6.48 -4.06 15.33
N LEU A 244 6.29 -4.40 16.61
CA LEU A 244 5.09 -5.07 17.12
C LEU A 244 3.83 -4.29 16.72
N MET A 245 3.75 -3.01 17.06
CA MET A 245 2.59 -2.17 16.73
C MET A 245 2.40 -2.02 15.21
N MET A 246 3.48 -1.97 14.44
CA MET A 246 3.45 -1.92 12.98
C MET A 246 2.78 -3.19 12.41
N VAL A 247 3.23 -4.37 12.84
CA VAL A 247 2.70 -5.66 12.35
C VAL A 247 1.28 -5.87 12.83
N LEU A 248 1.02 -5.65 14.11
CA LEU A 248 -0.31 -5.80 14.71
C LEU A 248 -1.35 -4.92 14.01
N ASN A 249 -1.01 -3.68 13.67
CA ASN A 249 -1.94 -2.77 13.00
C ASN A 249 -1.97 -2.91 11.46
N GLY A 250 -1.20 -3.85 10.88
CA GLY A 250 -1.09 -4.00 9.42
C GLY A 250 -0.56 -2.74 8.73
N LYS A 251 0.38 -2.04 9.35
CA LYS A 251 0.98 -0.79 8.85
C LYS A 251 2.41 -1.02 8.38
N SER A 252 2.97 -0.03 7.69
CA SER A 252 4.29 -0.11 7.07
C SER A 252 5.44 0.47 7.90
N GLY A 253 5.14 1.21 8.99
CA GLY A 253 6.14 1.90 9.79
C GLY A 253 6.86 3.06 9.07
N ARG A 254 6.45 3.41 7.84
CA ARG A 254 7.01 4.56 7.11
C ARG A 254 6.68 5.87 7.85
N PRO A 255 7.58 6.89 7.84
CA PRO A 255 7.29 8.17 8.48
C PRO A 255 6.01 8.81 7.92
N LEU A 256 5.10 9.22 8.80
CA LEU A 256 3.85 9.89 8.39
C LEU A 256 4.11 11.20 7.62
N SER A 257 5.17 11.93 7.97
CA SER A 257 5.63 13.11 7.23
C SER A 257 5.95 12.77 5.78
N ARG A 258 6.69 11.68 5.55
CA ARG A 258 6.96 11.19 4.18
C ARG A 258 5.68 10.74 3.50
N MET A 259 4.77 10.03 4.17
CA MET A 259 3.49 9.66 3.56
C MET A 259 2.64 10.86 3.15
N ALA A 260 2.68 11.95 3.92
CA ALA A 260 2.06 13.22 3.55
C ALA A 260 2.75 13.91 2.36
N GLU A 261 4.06 13.69 2.20
CA GLU A 261 4.96 14.27 1.20
C GLU A 261 5.38 13.28 0.08
N ASN A 262 4.58 12.23 -0.17
CA ASN A 262 4.89 11.19 -1.18
C ASN A 262 4.18 11.43 -2.52
N LEU A 263 3.82 12.68 -2.83
CA LEU A 263 3.22 13.03 -4.12
C LEU A 263 4.29 13.11 -5.19
N VAL A 264 4.18 12.25 -6.20
CA VAL A 264 4.94 12.31 -7.44
C VAL A 264 4.01 12.79 -8.56
N VAL A 265 4.37 13.90 -9.18
CA VAL A 265 3.67 14.40 -10.36
C VAL A 265 4.41 13.93 -11.61
N VAL A 266 3.71 13.27 -12.52
CA VAL A 266 4.26 12.82 -13.80
C VAL A 266 3.65 13.66 -14.92
N ARG A 267 4.47 14.47 -15.59
CA ARG A 267 4.04 15.21 -16.78
C ARG A 267 4.00 14.25 -17.97
N GLY A 268 2.83 14.10 -18.58
CA GLY A 268 2.54 13.14 -19.65
C GLY A 268 2.05 11.79 -19.11
N ALA A 269 1.04 11.22 -19.78
CA ALA A 269 0.45 9.92 -19.45
C ALA A 269 0.48 8.94 -20.63
N GLY A 270 1.37 9.16 -21.60
CA GLY A 270 1.58 8.29 -22.76
C GLY A 270 2.09 6.88 -22.44
N ASP A 271 2.44 6.12 -23.48
CA ASP A 271 2.83 4.71 -23.35
C ASP A 271 4.13 4.48 -22.58
N LEU A 272 5.12 5.37 -22.72
CA LEU A 272 6.35 5.32 -21.95
C LEU A 272 6.15 5.81 -20.51
N ALA A 273 5.40 6.89 -20.31
CA ALA A 273 5.04 7.42 -19.00
C ALA A 273 4.25 6.40 -18.16
N THR A 274 3.42 5.59 -18.80
CA THR A 274 2.66 4.52 -18.15
C THR A 274 3.55 3.53 -17.40
N GLY A 275 4.73 3.19 -17.94
CA GLY A 275 5.69 2.34 -17.23
C GLY A 275 6.22 2.97 -15.94
N VAL A 276 6.43 4.29 -15.95
CA VAL A 276 6.84 5.08 -14.78
C VAL A 276 5.72 5.16 -13.75
N ILE A 277 4.53 5.56 -14.17
CA ILE A 277 3.34 5.68 -13.32
C ILE A 277 3.03 4.34 -12.63
N CYS A 278 3.03 3.22 -13.37
CA CYS A 278 2.79 1.90 -12.80
C CYS A 278 3.83 1.51 -11.73
N ARG A 279 5.12 1.78 -11.98
CA ARG A 279 6.21 1.42 -11.05
C ARG A 279 6.13 2.25 -9.77
N LEU A 280 5.95 3.57 -9.90
CA LEU A 280 5.80 4.47 -8.76
C LEU A 280 4.57 4.10 -7.91
N HIS A 281 3.42 3.90 -8.56
CA HIS A 281 2.20 3.52 -7.85
C HIS A 281 2.35 2.19 -7.10
N LYS A 282 2.89 1.15 -7.75
CA LYS A 282 3.13 -0.15 -7.12
C LYS A 282 4.14 -0.11 -5.97
N ALA A 283 5.06 0.87 -5.95
CA ALA A 283 5.98 1.11 -4.83
C ALA A 283 5.32 1.86 -3.65
N GLY A 284 4.08 2.32 -3.82
CA GLY A 284 3.28 3.00 -2.81
C GLY A 284 3.36 4.54 -2.86
N TYR A 285 3.78 5.12 -3.98
CA TYR A 285 3.71 6.57 -4.19
C TYR A 285 2.29 7.01 -4.56
N ARG A 286 1.92 8.22 -4.13
CA ARG A 286 0.72 8.91 -4.62
C ARG A 286 1.10 9.53 -5.95
N VAL A 287 0.43 9.14 -7.03
CA VAL A 287 0.80 9.55 -8.39
C VAL A 287 -0.31 10.38 -9.00
N LEU A 288 0.04 11.61 -9.36
CA LEU A 288 -0.76 12.47 -10.20
C LEU A 288 -0.11 12.55 -11.58
N ALA A 289 -0.80 12.06 -12.60
CA ALA A 289 -0.39 12.24 -13.99
C ALA A 289 -1.05 13.51 -14.55
N LEU A 290 -0.29 14.30 -15.30
CA LEU A 290 -0.79 15.48 -16.01
C LEU A 290 -0.80 15.22 -17.50
N GLU A 291 -1.85 15.67 -18.18
CA GLU A 291 -2.02 15.41 -19.60
C GLU A 291 -2.82 16.52 -20.28
N ILE A 292 -2.71 16.61 -21.61
CA ILE A 292 -3.52 17.53 -22.41
C ILE A 292 -4.95 16.99 -22.61
N ASN A 293 -5.89 17.86 -22.96
CA ASN A 293 -7.30 17.48 -23.16
C ASN A 293 -7.51 16.42 -24.26
N GLN A 294 -6.72 16.48 -25.33
CA GLN A 294 -6.79 15.55 -26.46
C GLN A 294 -5.43 14.87 -26.70
N PRO A 295 -5.09 13.83 -25.92
CA PRO A 295 -3.81 13.14 -26.06
C PRO A 295 -3.65 12.49 -27.42
N THR A 296 -2.44 12.57 -27.97
CA THR A 296 -2.08 12.03 -29.30
C THR A 296 -1.29 10.73 -29.22
N THR A 297 -1.43 9.98 -28.11
CA THR A 297 -0.74 8.70 -27.94
C THR A 297 -1.30 7.68 -28.92
N ILE A 298 -0.45 7.01 -29.70
CA ILE A 298 -0.93 5.99 -30.65
C ILE A 298 -1.05 4.60 -30.02
N ARG A 299 -0.20 4.24 -29.04
CA ARG A 299 -0.31 2.97 -28.31
C ARG A 299 -1.34 3.09 -27.17
N ARG A 300 -2.58 3.40 -27.54
CA ARG A 300 -3.67 3.80 -26.61
C ARG A 300 -4.06 2.71 -25.62
N THR A 301 -4.00 1.45 -26.04
CA THR A 301 -4.32 0.28 -25.21
C THR A 301 -3.38 0.06 -24.03
N VAL A 302 -2.24 0.76 -23.99
CA VAL A 302 -1.23 0.67 -22.93
C VAL A 302 -0.78 2.06 -22.46
N ALA A 303 -1.66 3.05 -22.57
CA ALA A 303 -1.39 4.42 -22.16
C ALA A 303 -2.46 4.93 -21.20
N PHE A 304 -2.06 5.45 -20.04
CA PHE A 304 -3.00 6.06 -19.09
C PHE A 304 -3.70 7.30 -19.64
N SER A 305 -3.12 7.98 -20.62
CA SER A 305 -3.73 9.12 -21.31
C SER A 305 -5.07 8.78 -21.98
N GLU A 306 -5.36 7.50 -22.24
CA GLU A 306 -6.66 7.06 -22.73
C GLU A 306 -7.81 7.39 -21.75
N ALA A 307 -7.53 7.48 -20.45
CA ALA A 307 -8.52 7.90 -19.45
C ALA A 307 -9.00 9.34 -19.63
N MET A 308 -8.30 10.18 -20.42
CA MET A 308 -8.83 11.49 -20.82
C MET A 308 -10.14 11.37 -21.61
N TYR A 309 -10.30 10.28 -22.35
CA TYR A 309 -11.46 9.98 -23.18
C TYR A 309 -12.44 8.99 -22.52
N SER A 310 -11.94 8.00 -21.77
CA SER A 310 -12.75 6.94 -21.16
C SER A 310 -13.09 7.15 -19.69
N GLU A 311 -12.68 8.29 -19.11
CA GLU A 311 -12.78 8.65 -17.68
C GLU A 311 -11.95 7.75 -16.73
N SER A 312 -11.69 6.50 -17.09
CA SER A 312 -10.77 5.62 -16.39
C SER A 312 -10.19 4.53 -17.30
N ILE A 313 -9.05 3.96 -16.90
CA ILE A 313 -8.43 2.79 -17.53
C ILE A 313 -7.66 1.98 -16.50
N THR A 314 -7.59 0.66 -16.67
CA THR A 314 -6.80 -0.24 -15.81
C THR A 314 -5.71 -0.91 -16.63
N LEU A 315 -4.46 -0.78 -16.20
CA LEU A 315 -3.29 -1.38 -16.85
C LEU A 315 -2.43 -2.13 -15.83
N GLU A 316 -2.15 -3.41 -16.07
CA GLU A 316 -1.36 -4.28 -15.18
C GLU A 316 -1.76 -4.19 -13.68
N GLY A 317 -3.07 -4.10 -13.41
CA GLY A 317 -3.64 -4.00 -12.06
C GLY A 317 -3.65 -2.60 -11.44
N VAL A 318 -3.21 -1.58 -12.19
CA VAL A 318 -3.22 -0.17 -11.74
C VAL A 318 -4.38 0.56 -12.40
N VAL A 319 -5.26 1.13 -11.59
CA VAL A 319 -6.38 1.95 -12.05
C VAL A 319 -5.93 3.40 -12.13
N CYS A 320 -6.15 4.03 -13.28
CA CYS A 320 -5.98 5.46 -13.48
C CYS A 320 -7.32 6.09 -13.81
N ARG A 321 -7.66 7.17 -13.12
CA ARG A 321 -8.94 7.85 -13.24
C ARG A 321 -8.74 9.34 -13.50
N LYS A 322 -9.49 9.86 -14.45
CA LYS A 322 -9.55 11.29 -14.73
C LYS A 322 -10.20 12.03 -13.59
N ALA A 323 -9.60 13.14 -13.20
CA ALA A 323 -10.11 14.09 -12.23
C ALA A 323 -10.55 15.38 -12.93
N SER A 324 -11.64 15.97 -12.45
CA SER A 324 -12.12 17.29 -12.87
C SER A 324 -11.50 18.45 -12.06
N SER A 325 -10.83 18.14 -10.95
CA SER A 325 -10.19 19.14 -10.08
C SER A 325 -9.07 18.52 -9.22
N GLU A 326 -8.19 19.36 -8.67
CA GLU A 326 -7.16 18.92 -7.71
C GLU A 326 -7.75 18.21 -6.48
N ARG A 327 -8.93 18.66 -6.01
CA ARG A 327 -9.62 18.04 -4.86
C ARG A 327 -10.04 16.61 -5.17
N GLU A 328 -10.59 16.40 -6.36
CA GLU A 328 -10.96 15.08 -6.83
C GLU A 328 -9.72 14.21 -7.07
N ALA A 329 -8.68 14.76 -7.69
CA ALA A 329 -7.40 14.08 -7.89
C ALA A 329 -6.81 13.59 -6.55
N LYS A 330 -6.86 14.44 -5.51
CA LYS A 330 -6.46 14.06 -4.15
C LYS A 330 -7.29 12.89 -3.62
N SER A 331 -8.61 12.95 -3.78
CA SER A 331 -9.50 11.88 -3.32
C SER A 331 -9.22 10.56 -4.03
N ILE A 332 -9.00 10.57 -5.36
CA ILE A 332 -8.64 9.38 -6.14
C ILE A 332 -7.36 8.75 -5.59
N MET A 333 -6.31 9.55 -5.36
CA MET A 333 -5.05 9.06 -4.79
C MET A 333 -5.21 8.55 -3.36
N ASP A 334 -6.07 9.16 -2.55
CA ASP A 334 -6.34 8.73 -1.16
C ASP A 334 -7.06 7.36 -1.12
N HIS A 335 -7.77 6.99 -2.18
CA HIS A 335 -8.35 5.65 -2.36
C HIS A 335 -7.36 4.63 -2.97
N GLY A 336 -6.11 5.02 -3.19
CA GLY A 336 -5.09 4.13 -3.74
C GLY A 336 -5.21 3.91 -5.25
N GLU A 337 -5.74 4.88 -6.00
CA GLU A 337 -5.72 4.90 -7.47
C GLU A 337 -4.73 5.97 -8.00
N VAL A 338 -4.41 5.94 -9.29
CA VAL A 338 -3.69 7.02 -9.97
C VAL A 338 -4.69 8.09 -10.42
N ALA A 339 -4.40 9.35 -10.13
CA ALA A 339 -5.19 10.48 -10.64
C ALA A 339 -4.59 10.99 -11.96
N LEU A 340 -5.45 11.36 -12.90
CA LEU A 340 -5.10 12.00 -14.17
C LEU A 340 -5.80 13.35 -14.28
N LEU A 341 -5.06 14.43 -14.50
CA LEU A 341 -5.62 15.78 -14.59
C LEU A 341 -5.30 16.42 -15.95
N CYS A 342 -6.28 17.11 -16.52
CA CYS A 342 -6.08 17.95 -17.69
C CYS A 342 -5.33 19.22 -17.29
N ASP A 343 -4.01 19.20 -17.41
CA ASP A 343 -3.13 20.29 -16.96
C ASP A 343 -1.90 20.36 -17.88
N PRO A 344 -2.03 20.98 -19.07
CA PRO A 344 -0.95 21.04 -20.06
C PRO A 344 0.27 21.83 -19.56
N ASP A 345 0.04 22.86 -18.77
CA ASP A 345 1.07 23.80 -18.32
C ASP A 345 1.75 23.34 -17.02
N GLY A 346 1.09 22.46 -16.25
CA GLY A 346 1.62 21.92 -15.00
C GLY A 346 1.36 22.80 -13.80
N ASP A 347 0.31 23.63 -13.83
CA ASP A 347 -0.05 24.56 -12.76
C ASP A 347 -0.26 23.84 -11.42
N SER A 348 -0.76 22.60 -11.48
CA SER A 348 -1.07 21.78 -10.31
C SER A 348 0.19 21.30 -9.56
N ILE A 349 1.38 21.36 -10.18
CA ILE A 349 2.63 20.91 -9.56
C ILE A 349 2.91 21.70 -8.28
N ALA A 350 2.81 23.03 -8.38
CA ALA A 350 3.13 23.94 -7.28
C ALA A 350 2.04 23.96 -6.22
N SER A 351 0.77 24.04 -6.63
CA SER A 351 -0.39 24.08 -5.72
C SER A 351 -0.51 22.79 -4.90
N MET A 352 -0.24 21.63 -5.51
CA MET A 352 -0.30 20.33 -4.84
C MET A 352 1.00 19.96 -4.11
N ARG A 353 2.03 20.81 -4.18
CA ARG A 353 3.32 20.65 -3.49
C ARG A 353 3.98 19.31 -3.80
N ALA A 354 4.14 19.02 -5.09
CA ALA A 354 4.85 17.82 -5.52
C ALA A 354 6.27 17.77 -4.93
N VAL A 355 6.64 16.61 -4.37
CA VAL A 355 8.02 16.40 -3.88
C VAL A 355 8.94 15.92 -4.99
N VAL A 356 8.34 15.17 -5.93
CA VAL A 356 9.01 14.74 -7.15
C VAL A 356 8.17 15.16 -8.35
N VAL A 357 8.84 15.70 -9.36
CA VAL A 357 8.28 15.87 -10.70
C VAL A 357 9.04 14.98 -11.67
N VAL A 358 8.32 14.23 -12.49
CA VAL A 358 8.89 13.44 -13.58
C VAL A 358 8.36 13.97 -14.91
N ASP A 359 9.22 14.52 -15.74
CA ASP A 359 8.86 14.83 -17.13
C ASP A 359 8.97 13.58 -17.98
N ALA A 360 7.81 13.01 -18.32
CA ALA A 360 7.65 11.84 -19.16
C ALA A 360 6.90 12.15 -20.47
N ILE A 361 6.85 13.42 -20.89
CA ILE A 361 6.23 13.84 -22.15
C ILE A 361 7.04 13.32 -23.35
N ILE A 362 8.38 13.30 -23.20
CA ILE A 362 9.34 12.84 -24.22
C ILE A 362 9.16 13.62 -25.55
N ALA A 363 9.00 14.94 -25.42
CA ALA A 363 8.89 15.85 -26.55
C ALA A 363 10.20 16.02 -27.35
N LYS A 364 11.32 15.47 -26.83
CA LYS A 364 12.69 15.60 -27.37
C LYS A 364 13.24 17.03 -27.33
N ARG A 365 12.54 17.92 -26.62
CA ARG A 365 12.87 19.30 -26.32
C ARG A 365 12.21 19.65 -24.99
N ASN A 366 12.78 20.59 -24.25
CA ASN A 366 12.17 21.06 -23.02
C ASN A 366 10.90 21.88 -23.31
N LEU A 367 9.76 21.48 -22.72
CA LEU A 367 8.47 22.17 -22.82
C LEU A 367 8.13 22.92 -21.52
N GLY A 368 9.13 23.46 -20.85
CA GLY A 368 8.98 24.29 -19.64
C GLY A 368 9.32 23.58 -18.33
N THR A 369 9.84 22.35 -18.36
CA THR A 369 10.38 21.70 -17.15
C THR A 369 11.62 22.43 -16.68
N HIS A 370 11.69 22.72 -15.39
CA HIS A 370 12.86 23.35 -14.78
C HIS A 370 13.14 22.79 -13.39
N ILE A 371 14.39 22.88 -12.95
CA ILE A 371 14.88 22.20 -11.75
C ILE A 371 14.15 22.63 -10.46
N ALA A 372 13.58 23.84 -10.44
CA ALA A 372 12.83 24.38 -9.31
C ALA A 372 11.36 23.92 -9.21
N MET A 373 10.86 23.07 -10.12
CA MET A 373 9.46 22.61 -10.10
C MET A 373 9.11 21.80 -8.85
N ALA A 374 10.10 21.10 -8.28
CA ALA A 374 9.95 20.29 -7.07
C ALA A 374 11.33 20.09 -6.42
N PRO A 375 11.39 19.68 -5.14
CA PRO A 375 12.63 19.27 -4.48
C PRO A 375 13.46 18.27 -5.28
N PHE A 376 12.81 17.40 -6.08
CA PHE A 376 13.49 16.51 -7.01
C PHE A 376 12.76 16.48 -8.35
N VAL A 377 13.52 16.59 -9.44
CA VAL A 377 12.99 16.68 -10.81
C VAL A 377 13.76 15.70 -11.68
N VAL A 378 13.05 14.75 -12.29
CA VAL A 378 13.58 13.74 -13.20
C VAL A 378 13.04 14.02 -14.59
N ALA A 379 13.88 13.98 -15.62
CA ALA A 379 13.44 14.12 -17.01
C ALA A 379 13.79 12.89 -17.84
N LEU A 380 12.90 12.48 -18.73
CA LEU A 380 13.10 11.30 -19.59
C LEU A 380 13.61 11.69 -20.98
N GLY A 381 14.81 11.23 -21.30
CA GLY A 381 15.35 11.26 -22.65
C GLY A 381 15.92 12.61 -23.10
N PRO A 382 16.11 12.78 -24.42
CA PRO A 382 16.78 13.97 -24.96
C PRO A 382 15.94 15.25 -24.80
N GLY A 383 16.61 16.39 -24.80
CA GLY A 383 16.00 17.72 -24.67
C GLY A 383 16.14 18.34 -23.29
N PHE A 384 16.82 17.65 -22.35
CA PHE A 384 17.09 18.10 -20.99
C PHE A 384 18.56 17.93 -20.63
N THR A 385 19.02 18.72 -19.68
CA THR A 385 20.37 18.66 -19.11
C THR A 385 20.29 18.56 -17.59
N ALA A 386 20.82 17.46 -17.06
CA ALA A 386 20.95 17.24 -15.61
C ALA A 386 21.88 18.30 -15.01
N GLY A 387 21.43 18.90 -13.90
CA GLY A 387 22.07 20.04 -13.25
C GLY A 387 21.61 21.41 -13.77
N ILE A 388 20.79 21.47 -14.82
CA ILE A 388 20.24 22.71 -15.38
C ILE A 388 18.70 22.65 -15.40
N ASP A 389 18.14 21.76 -16.21
CA ASP A 389 16.69 21.62 -16.39
C ASP A 389 16.06 20.73 -15.31
N CYS A 390 16.83 19.80 -14.76
CA CYS A 390 16.37 18.77 -13.84
C CYS A 390 17.55 18.25 -12.99
N HIS A 391 17.25 17.48 -11.96
CA HIS A 391 18.25 16.89 -11.08
C HIS A 391 18.92 15.66 -11.69
N CYS A 392 18.17 14.88 -12.48
CA CYS A 392 18.74 13.82 -13.31
C CYS A 392 17.93 13.60 -14.59
N VAL A 393 18.62 13.10 -15.61
CA VAL A 393 18.02 12.64 -16.87
C VAL A 393 18.09 11.12 -16.92
N VAL A 394 17.02 10.46 -17.33
CA VAL A 394 17.03 9.01 -17.59
C VAL A 394 17.20 8.76 -19.10
N GLU A 395 18.18 7.95 -19.46
CA GLU A 395 18.41 7.56 -20.86
C GLU A 395 17.25 6.72 -21.40
N THR A 396 16.75 7.09 -22.58
CA THR A 396 15.61 6.44 -23.24
C THR A 396 15.98 5.72 -24.54
N MET A 397 17.19 5.91 -25.05
CA MET A 397 17.69 5.19 -26.22
C MET A 397 17.79 3.70 -25.90
N ARG A 398 17.31 2.84 -26.81
CA ARG A 398 17.50 1.39 -26.67
C ARG A 398 18.97 1.08 -26.87
N GLY A 399 19.55 0.29 -25.98
CA GLY A 399 20.97 -0.07 -26.04
C GLY A 399 21.50 -0.38 -24.64
N HIS A 400 22.83 -0.34 -24.51
CA HIS A 400 23.53 -0.61 -23.26
C HIS A 400 23.12 0.34 -22.13
N ASP A 401 22.86 1.61 -22.45
CA ASP A 401 22.56 2.65 -21.46
C ASP A 401 21.06 2.85 -21.20
N LEU A 402 20.15 2.02 -21.74
CA LEU A 402 18.71 2.22 -21.52
C LEU A 402 18.37 2.21 -20.02
N GLY A 403 17.75 3.29 -19.54
CA GLY A 403 17.41 3.46 -18.12
C GLY A 403 18.57 3.97 -17.26
N ARG A 404 19.74 4.28 -17.83
CA ARG A 404 20.83 4.87 -17.08
C ARG A 404 20.41 6.22 -16.50
N ILE A 405 20.67 6.41 -15.21
CA ILE A 405 20.46 7.66 -14.49
C ILE A 405 21.68 8.56 -14.73
N ILE A 406 21.48 9.69 -15.38
CA ILE A 406 22.50 10.68 -15.71
C ILE A 406 22.32 11.86 -14.75
N THR A 407 23.24 12.01 -13.81
CA THR A 407 23.24 13.13 -12.83
C THR A 407 24.00 14.36 -13.32
N GLN A 408 24.69 14.25 -14.46
CA GLN A 408 25.38 15.37 -15.11
C GLN A 408 25.35 15.19 -16.64
N GLY A 409 24.91 16.23 -17.36
CA GLY A 409 24.81 16.21 -18.82
C GLY A 409 23.44 15.75 -19.34
N SER A 410 23.39 15.32 -20.59
CA SER A 410 22.13 15.01 -21.29
C SER A 410 22.10 13.56 -21.77
N ALA A 411 20.88 13.04 -21.99
CA ALA A 411 20.70 11.78 -22.69
C ALA A 411 21.14 11.86 -24.15
N THR A 412 21.31 10.69 -24.77
CA THR A 412 21.66 10.54 -26.18
C THR A 412 20.68 11.32 -27.07
N PRO A 413 21.17 12.15 -28.02
CA PRO A 413 20.31 12.91 -28.92
C PRO A 413 19.33 12.02 -29.70
N ASN A 414 18.15 12.58 -29.99
CA ASN A 414 17.16 11.87 -30.80
C ASN A 414 17.68 11.63 -32.23
N THR A 415 17.85 10.36 -32.61
CA THR A 415 18.29 9.96 -33.95
C THR A 415 17.19 10.09 -35.01
N GLY A 416 15.93 10.27 -34.60
CA GLY A 416 14.77 10.29 -35.51
C GLY A 416 14.36 8.92 -36.03
N VAL A 417 15.18 7.88 -35.81
CA VAL A 417 14.89 6.51 -36.22
C VAL A 417 14.30 5.74 -35.03
N PRO A 418 13.09 5.18 -35.17
CA PRO A 418 12.53 4.31 -34.14
C PRO A 418 13.38 3.05 -33.94
N GLY A 419 13.50 2.56 -32.69
CA GLY A 419 14.28 1.35 -32.40
C GLY A 419 13.80 0.13 -33.20
N MET A 420 14.75 -0.72 -33.58
CA MET A 420 14.54 -1.88 -34.46
C MET A 420 13.70 -2.97 -33.78
N ILE A 421 12.77 -3.57 -34.54
CA ILE A 421 12.01 -4.77 -34.17
C ILE A 421 12.01 -5.68 -35.39
N GLU A 422 12.51 -6.92 -35.29
CA GLU A 422 12.67 -7.85 -36.44
C GLU A 422 13.36 -7.20 -37.65
N GLY A 423 14.35 -6.34 -37.41
CA GLY A 423 15.06 -5.65 -38.50
C GLY A 423 14.33 -4.44 -39.11
N TYR A 424 13.15 -4.06 -38.62
CA TYR A 424 12.41 -2.89 -39.08
C TYR A 424 12.46 -1.73 -38.09
N GLY A 425 12.71 -0.51 -38.59
CA GLY A 425 12.91 0.69 -37.78
C GLY A 425 11.97 1.82 -38.16
N ARG A 426 12.25 2.49 -39.28
CA ARG A 426 11.42 3.59 -39.77
C ARG A 426 10.13 3.08 -40.42
N GLU A 427 10.18 1.93 -41.08
CA GLU A 427 9.04 1.38 -41.81
C GLU A 427 7.87 1.07 -40.88
N ARG A 428 8.11 0.69 -39.64
CA ARG A 428 7.02 0.38 -38.69
C ARG A 428 6.18 1.59 -38.28
N VAL A 429 6.72 2.81 -38.34
CA VAL A 429 6.02 4.01 -37.88
C VAL A 429 5.44 4.78 -39.06
N ILE A 430 4.12 4.88 -39.10
CA ILE A 430 3.39 5.51 -40.18
C ILE A 430 3.06 6.95 -39.80
N HIS A 431 3.28 7.85 -40.75
CA HIS A 431 3.07 9.27 -40.59
C HIS A 431 1.98 9.77 -41.53
N ALA A 432 1.29 10.84 -41.15
CA ALA A 432 0.22 11.44 -41.93
C ALA A 432 0.74 11.93 -43.28
N PRO A 433 0.13 11.52 -44.41
CA PRO A 433 0.56 11.94 -45.74
C PRO A 433 0.16 13.39 -46.08
N ALA A 434 -0.78 13.95 -45.33
CA ALA A 434 -1.27 15.32 -45.47
C ALA A 434 -1.77 15.82 -44.10
N ALA A 435 -2.05 17.12 -44.01
CA ALA A 435 -2.78 17.67 -42.86
C ALA A 435 -4.28 17.37 -42.99
N GLY A 436 -4.93 16.97 -41.90
CA GLY A 436 -6.36 16.62 -41.94
C GLY A 436 -6.86 15.97 -40.66
N VAL A 437 -8.13 15.58 -40.65
CA VAL A 437 -8.74 14.79 -39.57
C VAL A 437 -8.41 13.33 -39.78
N PHE A 438 -7.84 12.68 -38.76
CA PHE A 438 -7.54 11.26 -38.79
C PHE A 438 -8.82 10.42 -38.56
N GLN A 439 -9.03 9.42 -39.42
CA GLN A 439 -10.13 8.45 -39.34
C GLN A 439 -9.60 7.05 -39.67
N SER A 440 -9.97 6.05 -38.87
CA SER A 440 -9.62 4.65 -39.14
C SER A 440 -10.81 3.74 -38.84
N GLU A 441 -10.99 2.74 -39.70
CA GLU A 441 -11.92 1.63 -39.53
C GLU A 441 -11.23 0.37 -38.98
N ARG A 442 -9.90 0.43 -38.79
CA ARG A 442 -9.09 -0.63 -38.19
C ARG A 442 -8.94 -0.41 -36.69
N HIS A 443 -8.61 -1.49 -35.99
CA HIS A 443 -8.41 -1.49 -34.55
C HIS A 443 -6.97 -1.90 -34.20
N ILE A 444 -6.51 -1.43 -33.03
CA ILE A 444 -5.25 -1.92 -32.47
C ILE A 444 -5.43 -3.42 -32.18
N GLY A 445 -4.52 -4.24 -32.71
CA GLY A 445 -4.60 -5.70 -32.66
C GLY A 445 -4.97 -6.35 -34.00
N ASP A 446 -5.45 -5.58 -34.99
CA ASP A 446 -5.75 -6.10 -36.32
C ASP A 446 -4.47 -6.48 -37.07
N LEU A 447 -4.51 -7.62 -37.77
CA LEU A 447 -3.50 -8.00 -38.75
C LEU A 447 -3.68 -7.19 -40.04
N VAL A 448 -2.58 -6.76 -40.62
CA VAL A 448 -2.55 -5.99 -41.86
C VAL A 448 -1.44 -6.51 -42.77
N ASP A 449 -1.73 -6.55 -44.06
CA ASP A 449 -0.75 -6.80 -45.11
C ASP A 449 -0.23 -5.46 -45.65
N LYS A 450 1.01 -5.42 -46.10
CA LYS A 450 1.61 -4.24 -46.72
C LYS A 450 0.76 -3.78 -47.90
N GLY A 451 0.40 -2.49 -47.89
CA GLY A 451 -0.47 -1.88 -48.89
C GLY A 451 -1.93 -1.73 -48.45
N ASP A 452 -2.37 -2.48 -47.44
CA ASP A 452 -3.73 -2.35 -46.89
C ASP A 452 -4.01 -0.92 -46.47
N VAL A 453 -5.18 -0.38 -46.82
CA VAL A 453 -5.63 0.91 -46.30
C VAL A 453 -6.03 0.73 -44.83
N ILE A 454 -5.32 1.42 -43.94
CA ILE A 454 -5.53 1.33 -42.48
C ILE A 454 -6.27 2.53 -41.91
N ALA A 455 -6.22 3.68 -42.59
CA ALA A 455 -6.82 4.93 -42.15
C ALA A 455 -6.93 5.93 -43.31
N HIS A 456 -7.56 7.06 -43.05
CA HIS A 456 -7.59 8.25 -43.88
C HIS A 456 -7.20 9.48 -43.04
N VAL A 457 -6.55 10.45 -43.67
CA VAL A 457 -6.32 11.78 -43.12
C VAL A 457 -6.94 12.81 -44.07
N GLY A 458 -8.09 13.37 -43.69
CA GLY A 458 -8.98 14.02 -44.65
C GLY A 458 -9.37 13.02 -45.74
N GLU A 459 -9.17 13.40 -47.01
CA GLU A 459 -9.44 12.53 -48.17
C GLU A 459 -8.25 11.61 -48.53
N SER A 460 -7.09 11.75 -47.86
CA SER A 460 -5.88 11.02 -48.23
C SER A 460 -5.83 9.65 -47.55
N PRO A 461 -5.77 8.53 -48.29
CA PRO A 461 -5.65 7.20 -47.71
C PRO A 461 -4.26 6.99 -47.09
N VAL A 462 -4.22 6.21 -46.02
CA VAL A 462 -3.01 5.80 -45.31
C VAL A 462 -2.88 4.29 -45.42
N SER A 463 -1.81 3.83 -46.08
CA SER A 463 -1.55 2.40 -46.26
C SER A 463 -0.56 1.85 -45.23
N ALA A 464 -0.72 0.57 -44.90
CA ALA A 464 0.26 -0.20 -44.14
C ALA A 464 1.59 -0.29 -44.91
N THR A 465 2.68 -0.02 -44.21
CA THR A 465 4.04 0.02 -44.77
C THR A 465 4.73 -1.33 -44.76
N LEU A 466 4.25 -2.28 -43.96
CA LEU A 466 4.76 -3.64 -43.81
C LEU A 466 3.68 -4.57 -43.23
N ASP A 467 3.87 -5.87 -43.38
CA ASP A 467 3.00 -6.91 -42.84
C ASP A 467 3.16 -7.02 -41.32
N GLY A 468 2.07 -7.19 -40.58
CA GLY A 468 2.14 -7.39 -39.14
C GLY A 468 0.86 -7.05 -38.42
N VAL A 469 0.98 -6.65 -37.15
CA VAL A 469 -0.16 -6.23 -36.33
C VAL A 469 -0.15 -4.72 -36.08
N LEU A 470 -1.28 -4.05 -36.25
CA LEU A 470 -1.46 -2.66 -35.85
C LEU A 470 -1.35 -2.54 -34.33
N ARG A 471 -0.18 -2.13 -33.83
CA ARG A 471 0.09 -2.03 -32.39
C ARG A 471 -0.14 -0.64 -31.80
N GLY A 472 -0.27 0.35 -32.67
CA GLY A 472 -0.58 1.72 -32.30
C GLY A 472 -1.36 2.39 -33.43
N LEU A 473 -2.39 3.14 -33.05
CA LEU A 473 -3.28 3.83 -33.94
C LEU A 473 -3.84 5.06 -33.23
N LEU A 474 -3.75 6.22 -33.87
CA LEU A 474 -4.29 7.47 -33.36
C LEU A 474 -5.81 7.38 -33.18
N ARG A 475 -6.39 8.25 -32.35
CA ARG A 475 -7.83 8.28 -32.15
C ARG A 475 -8.53 9.00 -33.31
N ASN A 476 -9.67 8.47 -33.73
CA ASN A 476 -10.52 9.08 -34.75
C ASN A 476 -10.96 10.48 -34.31
N GLY A 477 -11.03 11.42 -35.26
CA GLY A 477 -11.49 12.78 -35.05
C GLY A 477 -10.38 13.79 -34.66
N LEU A 478 -9.14 13.34 -34.45
CA LEU A 478 -8.02 14.24 -34.15
C LEU A 478 -7.51 14.93 -35.42
N GLN A 479 -7.30 16.24 -35.33
CA GLN A 479 -6.64 17.03 -36.37
C GLN A 479 -5.13 16.83 -36.28
N VAL A 480 -4.49 16.49 -37.39
CA VAL A 480 -3.04 16.28 -37.45
C VAL A 480 -2.39 17.08 -38.59
N PRO A 481 -1.15 17.57 -38.42
CA PRO A 481 -0.36 18.11 -39.51
C PRO A 481 0.23 16.99 -40.39
N GLU A 482 0.70 17.35 -41.58
CA GLU A 482 1.49 16.45 -42.43
C GLU A 482 2.74 15.97 -41.70
N GLY A 483 3.11 14.70 -41.89
CA GLY A 483 4.26 14.08 -41.24
C GLY A 483 4.04 13.74 -39.76
N PHE A 484 2.84 13.94 -39.21
CA PHE A 484 2.54 13.58 -37.82
C PHE A 484 2.47 12.06 -37.63
N LYS A 485 2.91 11.55 -36.48
CA LYS A 485 2.88 10.12 -36.18
C LYS A 485 1.45 9.64 -35.92
N ILE A 486 0.94 8.71 -36.73
CA ILE A 486 -0.48 8.29 -36.67
C ILE A 486 -0.68 6.79 -36.42
N ALA A 487 0.27 5.93 -36.80
CA ALA A 487 0.17 4.49 -36.55
C ALA A 487 1.54 3.84 -36.37
N ASP A 488 1.55 2.61 -35.85
CA ASP A 488 2.75 1.81 -35.62
C ASP A 488 2.40 0.33 -35.80
N ILE A 489 3.14 -0.38 -36.63
CA ILE A 489 2.96 -1.81 -36.92
C ILE A 489 4.03 -2.62 -36.19
N ASP A 490 3.66 -3.74 -35.59
CA ASP A 490 4.58 -4.72 -35.03
C ASP A 490 4.79 -5.86 -36.04
N PRO A 491 5.99 -6.00 -36.64
CA PRO A 491 6.26 -7.06 -37.61
C PRO A 491 6.24 -8.47 -37.01
N ARG A 492 6.28 -8.60 -35.67
CA ARG A 492 6.21 -9.91 -35.00
C ARG A 492 4.82 -10.55 -35.06
N ALA A 493 3.81 -9.79 -35.48
CA ALA A 493 2.42 -10.23 -35.58
C ALA A 493 1.84 -10.86 -34.29
N GLN A 494 2.30 -10.41 -33.12
CA GLN A 494 1.82 -10.86 -31.80
C GLN A 494 0.84 -9.85 -31.20
N ALA A 495 -0.47 -10.09 -31.36
CA ALA A 495 -1.51 -9.17 -30.89
C ALA A 495 -1.46 -8.90 -29.37
N SER A 496 -1.03 -9.88 -28.57
CA SER A 496 -0.88 -9.74 -27.11
C SER A 496 0.10 -8.63 -26.70
N HIS A 497 1.11 -8.32 -27.52
CA HIS A 497 2.06 -7.23 -27.25
C HIS A 497 1.39 -5.84 -27.33
N CYS A 498 0.23 -5.73 -27.97
CA CYS A 498 -0.52 -4.49 -28.03
C CYS A 498 -1.15 -4.14 -26.67
N LEU A 499 -1.29 -5.12 -25.77
CA LEU A 499 -1.97 -4.97 -24.48
C LEU A 499 -1.00 -4.94 -23.28
N THR A 500 0.30 -4.93 -23.54
CA THR A 500 1.32 -4.96 -22.48
C THR A 500 2.25 -3.76 -22.52
N ILE A 501 2.63 -3.29 -21.33
CA ILE A 501 3.62 -2.23 -21.15
C ILE A 501 4.95 -2.74 -21.75
N SER A 502 5.60 -1.92 -22.57
CA SER A 502 6.83 -2.34 -23.23
C SER A 502 7.98 -2.55 -22.23
N ASP A 503 8.91 -3.43 -22.59
CA ASP A 503 10.21 -3.59 -21.94
C ASP A 503 10.89 -2.24 -21.67
N LYS A 504 10.91 -1.35 -22.67
CA LYS A 504 11.47 0.00 -22.57
C LYS A 504 10.74 0.84 -21.51
N ALA A 505 9.41 0.88 -21.55
CA ALA A 505 8.63 1.62 -20.56
C ALA A 505 8.86 1.07 -19.13
N ARG A 506 8.96 -0.25 -18.97
CA ARG A 506 9.27 -0.89 -17.67
C ARG A 506 10.69 -0.55 -17.19
N ALA A 507 11.67 -0.51 -18.09
CA ALA A 507 13.05 -0.12 -17.77
C ALA A 507 13.12 1.33 -17.29
N LEU A 508 12.45 2.25 -18.01
CA LEU A 508 12.36 3.66 -17.60
C LEU A 508 11.67 3.81 -16.25
N GLY A 509 10.56 3.11 -16.01
CA GLY A 509 9.89 3.13 -14.71
C GLY A 509 10.73 2.56 -13.58
N GLY A 510 11.58 1.57 -13.86
CA GLY A 510 12.59 1.09 -12.91
C GLY A 510 13.63 2.14 -12.56
N ALA A 511 14.20 2.79 -13.57
CA ALA A 511 15.20 3.84 -13.39
C ALA A 511 14.66 5.05 -12.64
N VAL A 512 13.43 5.49 -12.95
CA VAL A 512 12.78 6.58 -12.22
C VAL A 512 12.54 6.20 -10.76
N LEU A 513 12.01 5.00 -10.51
CA LEU A 513 11.79 4.52 -9.14
C LEU A 513 13.11 4.47 -8.35
N GLU A 514 14.19 3.94 -8.95
CA GLU A 514 15.53 3.92 -8.36
C GLU A 514 16.02 5.33 -8.03
N ALA A 515 15.88 6.28 -8.96
CA ALA A 515 16.29 7.67 -8.73
C ALA A 515 15.49 8.30 -7.57
N VAL A 516 14.17 8.09 -7.54
CA VAL A 516 13.29 8.62 -6.49
C VAL A 516 13.62 8.01 -5.12
N ASP A 517 13.79 6.68 -5.04
CA ASP A 517 14.17 6.01 -3.80
C ASP A 517 15.56 6.45 -3.33
N ALA A 518 16.52 6.60 -4.25
CA ALA A 518 17.87 7.08 -3.93
C ALA A 518 17.85 8.54 -3.43
N PHE A 519 16.98 9.40 -3.97
CA PHE A 519 16.76 10.76 -3.48
C PHE A 519 16.25 10.74 -2.03
N HIS A 520 15.19 9.97 -1.75
CA HIS A 520 14.63 9.86 -0.40
C HIS A 520 15.56 9.20 0.62
N ALA A 521 16.50 8.37 0.15
CA ALA A 521 17.54 7.75 0.97
C ALA A 521 18.76 8.66 1.16
N GLY A 522 18.82 9.84 0.53
CA GLY A 522 20.00 10.72 0.56
C GLY A 522 21.23 10.11 -0.12
N ARG A 523 21.02 9.20 -1.08
CA ARG A 523 22.09 8.44 -1.77
C ARG A 523 22.41 8.97 -3.17
N LEU A 524 21.62 9.92 -3.68
CA LEU A 524 21.95 10.61 -4.91
C LEU A 524 22.99 11.70 -4.62
N THR A 525 24.14 11.61 -5.28
CA THR A 525 25.15 12.66 -5.27
C THR A 525 24.85 13.65 -6.38
N PHE A 526 24.53 14.88 -5.99
CA PHE A 526 24.40 16.01 -6.90
C PHE A 526 25.74 16.76 -6.94
N PHE A 527 26.33 16.96 -8.11
CA PHE A 527 27.49 17.83 -8.24
C PHE A 527 27.03 19.29 -8.07
N GLY A 528 27.43 19.95 -6.98
CA GLY A 528 27.24 21.40 -6.79
C GLY A 528 26.54 21.84 -5.50
N THR A 529 25.98 20.93 -4.69
CA THR A 529 25.49 21.29 -3.36
C THR A 529 26.63 21.19 -2.35
N VAL A 530 27.19 22.34 -2.00
CA VAL A 530 28.06 22.51 -0.83
C VAL A 530 27.32 21.96 0.39
N GLU A 531 27.93 20.99 1.08
CA GLU A 531 27.47 20.52 2.39
C GLU A 531 27.31 21.73 3.32
N THR A 532 26.07 22.15 3.57
CA THR A 532 25.76 22.91 4.78
C THR A 532 25.33 21.89 5.81
N LYS A 533 26.32 21.36 6.53
CA LYS A 533 26.08 20.75 7.84
C LYS A 533 25.55 21.85 8.75
N VAL A 534 24.33 21.66 9.27
CA VAL A 534 23.87 22.32 10.51
C VAL A 534 24.10 21.35 11.64
#